data_AF-G8TWK1-F1
#
_entry.id   AF-G8TWK1-F1
#
_cell.length_a   1.000
_cell.length_b   1.000
_cell.length_c   1.000
_cell.angle_alpha   90.00
_cell.angle_beta   90.00
_cell.angle_gamma   90.00
#
_symmetry.space_group_name_H-M   'P 1'
#
loop_
_entity.id
_entity.type
_entity.pdbx_description
1 polymer ?
#
loop_
_entity_poly.entity_id
_entity_poly.type
_entity_poly.pdbx_seq_one_letter_code
_entity_poly.pdbx_strand_id
1 'polypeptide(L)'
;MPWELTNDELDRFSRQILVNEIGYEGQQRLLASRVTLVAPDGPGRDLAARYLQACGLTVAVEDGDGAVIRYADGFYEIPATHRVGDFMIGWGLAVAHVIKRIAEGTISEGGDPCGSP
;
A
#
# COMPACT_ATOMS: atom_id res chain seq x y z
N MET A 1 1.22 9.27 -20.52
CA MET A 1 0.50 8.42 -19.55
C MET A 1 -0.75 7.87 -20.22
N PRO A 2 -1.15 6.60 -20.00
CA PRO A 2 -0.52 5.63 -19.10
C PRO A 2 -0.33 4.21 -19.68
N TRP A 3 0.53 3.47 -19.01
CA TRP A 3 0.75 2.02 -19.11
C TRP A 3 -0.54 1.29 -18.78
N GLU A 4 -1.11 0.60 -19.77
CA GLU A 4 -2.31 -0.20 -19.59
C GLU A 4 -2.02 -1.40 -18.68
N LEU A 5 -2.97 -1.70 -17.80
CA LEU A 5 -2.94 -2.95 -17.05
C LEU A 5 -2.92 -4.13 -18.03
N THR A 6 -1.98 -5.04 -17.84
CA THR A 6 -1.93 -6.30 -18.59
C THR A 6 -3.16 -7.15 -18.31
N ASN A 7 -3.46 -8.13 -19.17
CA ASN A 7 -4.58 -9.05 -18.94
C ASN A 7 -4.47 -9.80 -17.60
N ASP A 8 -3.25 -10.17 -17.20
CA ASP A 8 -3.00 -10.87 -15.93
C ASP A 8 -3.25 -9.96 -14.72
N GLU A 9 -2.88 -8.68 -14.82
CA GLU A 9 -3.16 -7.68 -13.79
C GLU A 9 -4.66 -7.36 -13.73
N LEU A 10 -5.33 -7.25 -14.87
CA LEU A 10 -6.77 -7.08 -14.95
C LEU A 10 -7.53 -8.23 -14.27
N ASP A 11 -7.14 -9.47 -14.54
CA ASP A 11 -7.75 -10.64 -13.89
C ASP A 11 -7.49 -10.63 -12.38
N ARG A 12 -6.23 -10.42 -11.97
CA ARG A 12 -5.80 -10.39 -10.58
C ARG A 12 -6.49 -9.30 -9.76
N PHE A 13 -6.59 -8.09 -10.30
CA PHE A 13 -7.11 -6.91 -9.61
C PHE A 13 -8.56 -6.58 -9.95
N SER A 14 -9.23 -7.41 -10.75
CA SER A 14 -10.62 -7.22 -11.21
C SER A 14 -11.57 -6.75 -10.10
N ARG A 15 -11.59 -7.45 -8.97
CA ARG A 15 -12.44 -7.09 -7.81
C ARG A 15 -12.03 -5.79 -7.13
N GLN A 16 -10.74 -5.48 -7.10
CA GLN A 16 -10.22 -4.24 -6.51
C GLN A 16 -10.56 -3.04 -7.39
N ILE A 17 -10.46 -3.19 -8.73
CA ILE A 17 -10.83 -2.18 -9.72
C ILE A 17 -12.32 -1.82 -9.65
N LEU A 18 -13.18 -2.77 -9.30
CA LEU A 18 -14.62 -2.53 -9.13
C LEU A 18 -14.97 -1.65 -7.91
N VAL A 19 -14.04 -1.48 -6.97
CA VAL A 19 -14.24 -0.58 -5.82
C VAL A 19 -14.19 0.86 -6.31
N ASN A 20 -15.25 1.63 -6.06
CA ASN A 20 -15.44 2.97 -6.60
C ASN A 20 -14.33 3.94 -6.18
N GLU A 21 -13.79 3.78 -4.97
CA GLU A 21 -12.67 4.56 -4.44
C GLU A 21 -11.31 4.22 -5.07
N ILE A 22 -11.21 3.10 -5.81
CA ILE A 22 -9.98 2.66 -6.46
C ILE A 22 -10.09 2.85 -7.97
N GLY A 23 -11.03 2.18 -8.63
CA GLY A 23 -11.19 2.25 -10.09
C GLY A 23 -9.97 1.75 -10.87
N TYR A 24 -10.02 1.90 -12.19
CA TYR A 24 -8.93 1.50 -13.08
C TYR A 24 -7.68 2.38 -12.89
N GLU A 25 -7.85 3.70 -12.88
CA GLU A 25 -6.75 4.65 -12.70
C GLU A 25 -6.09 4.54 -11.32
N GLY A 26 -6.87 4.32 -10.26
CA GLY A 26 -6.30 4.14 -8.94
C GLY A 26 -5.55 2.83 -8.83
N GLN A 27 -6.02 1.76 -9.49
CA GLN A 27 -5.27 0.51 -9.56
C GLN A 27 -3.95 0.68 -10.32
N GLN A 28 -3.94 1.46 -11.39
CA GLN A 28 -2.70 1.87 -12.03
C GLN A 28 -1.81 2.50 -10.97
N ARG A 29 -2.20 3.63 -10.37
CA ARG A 29 -1.38 4.36 -9.38
C ARG A 29 -0.80 3.48 -8.26
N LEU A 30 -1.56 2.48 -7.79
CA LEU A 30 -1.07 1.51 -6.79
C LEU A 30 0.12 0.69 -7.30
N LEU A 31 0.09 0.20 -8.55
CA LEU A 31 1.18 -0.55 -9.19
C LEU A 31 2.43 0.30 -9.43
N ALA A 32 2.27 1.59 -9.73
CA ALA A 32 3.40 2.52 -9.84
C ALA A 32 3.95 2.98 -8.48
N SER A 33 3.24 2.70 -7.39
CA SER A 33 3.59 3.23 -6.08
C SER A 33 4.47 2.30 -5.26
N ARG A 34 5.37 2.92 -4.48
CA ARG A 34 6.22 2.25 -3.50
C ARG A 34 5.96 2.79 -2.09
N VAL A 35 5.89 1.87 -1.13
CA VAL A 35 5.76 2.19 0.29
C VAL A 35 6.84 1.48 1.10
N THR A 36 7.21 2.07 2.23
CA THR A 36 8.10 1.43 3.20
C THR A 36 7.34 1.21 4.51
N LEU A 37 7.22 -0.04 4.90
CA LEU A 37 6.67 -0.45 6.18
C LEU A 37 7.78 -0.49 7.24
N VAL A 38 7.70 0.38 8.24
CA VAL A 38 8.57 0.34 9.42
C VAL A 38 7.75 -0.23 10.56
N ALA A 39 8.14 -1.38 11.11
CA ALA A 39 7.43 -1.99 12.23
C ALA A 39 8.34 -2.98 12.97
N PRO A 40 8.11 -3.18 14.29
CA PRO A 40 8.84 -4.20 15.03
C PRO A 40 8.53 -5.57 14.46
N ASP A 41 9.50 -6.48 14.55
CA ASP A 41 9.31 -7.85 14.07
C ASP A 41 8.12 -8.54 14.76
N GLY A 42 7.33 -9.25 13.96
CA GLY A 42 6.12 -9.92 14.45
C GLY A 42 5.08 -10.18 13.36
N PRO A 43 4.06 -11.00 13.67
CA PRO A 43 3.08 -11.47 12.69
C PRO A 43 2.24 -10.35 12.07
N GLY A 44 2.05 -9.24 12.80
CA GLY A 44 1.36 -8.06 12.29
C GLY A 44 2.10 -7.38 11.13
N ARG A 45 3.44 -7.30 11.23
CA ARG A 45 4.31 -6.73 10.18
C ARG A 45 4.21 -7.55 8.90
N ASP A 46 4.35 -8.87 9.01
CA ASP A 46 4.30 -9.77 7.86
C ASP A 46 2.94 -9.76 7.18
N LEU A 47 1.86 -9.76 7.96
CA LEU A 47 0.50 -9.67 7.44
C LEU A 47 0.30 -8.36 6.66
N ALA A 48 0.75 -7.23 7.22
CA ALA A 48 0.60 -5.94 6.59
C ALA A 48 1.42 -5.80 5.30
N ALA A 49 2.68 -6.26 5.33
CA ALA A 49 3.52 -6.28 4.14
C ALA A 49 2.86 -7.09 3.02
N ARG A 50 2.35 -8.28 3.34
CA ARG A 50 1.64 -9.14 2.37
C ARG A 50 0.37 -8.49 1.85
N TYR A 51 -0.40 -7.80 2.71
CA TYR A 51 -1.63 -7.14 2.28
C TYR A 51 -1.32 -5.98 1.32
N LEU A 52 -0.37 -5.12 1.67
CA LEU A 52 0.06 -4.00 0.81
C LEU A 52 0.57 -4.51 -0.55
N GLN A 53 1.40 -5.57 -0.54
CA GLN A 53 1.86 -6.24 -1.76
C GLN A 53 0.71 -6.83 -2.57
N ALA A 54 -0.28 -7.45 -1.91
CA ALA A 54 -1.45 -8.03 -2.56
C ALA A 54 -2.31 -6.98 -3.26
N CYS A 55 -2.29 -5.73 -2.78
CA CYS A 55 -2.97 -4.60 -3.43
C CYS A 55 -2.24 -4.06 -4.67
N GLY A 56 -1.03 -4.55 -4.96
CA GLY A 56 -0.21 -4.15 -6.11
C GLY A 56 0.92 -3.17 -5.78
N LEU A 57 1.12 -2.82 -4.50
CA LEU A 57 2.19 -1.89 -4.12
C LEU A 57 3.55 -2.59 -4.08
N THR A 58 4.61 -1.86 -4.45
CA THR A 58 5.98 -2.26 -4.11
C THR A 58 6.24 -1.94 -2.65
N VAL A 59 6.57 -2.94 -1.83
CA VAL A 59 6.72 -2.78 -0.37
C VAL A 59 8.15 -3.09 0.07
N ALA A 60 8.80 -2.12 0.71
CA ALA A 60 10.00 -2.35 1.52
C ALA A 60 9.60 -2.55 2.98
N VAL A 61 10.31 -3.41 3.70
CA VAL A 61 10.07 -3.67 5.13
C VAL A 61 11.34 -3.36 5.90
N GLU A 62 11.23 -2.53 6.94
CA GLU A 62 12.31 -2.14 7.84
C GLU A 62 11.90 -2.41 9.28
N ASP A 63 12.88 -2.77 10.11
CA ASP A 63 12.67 -2.93 11.55
C ASP A 63 12.65 -1.57 12.25
N GLY A 64 11.83 -1.44 13.29
CA GLY A 64 11.75 -0.20 14.07
C GLY A 64 10.87 -0.36 15.31
N ASP A 65 11.02 0.55 16.28
CA ASP A 65 10.32 0.47 17.56
C ASP A 65 8.81 0.76 17.45
N GLY A 66 8.40 1.50 16.42
CA GLY A 66 7.01 1.87 16.14
C GLY A 66 6.51 1.32 14.82
N ALA A 67 5.20 1.39 14.59
CA ALA A 67 4.57 0.94 13.35
C ALA A 67 4.16 2.14 12.49
N VAL A 68 4.76 2.28 11.31
CA VAL A 68 4.54 3.41 10.38
C VAL A 68 4.56 2.92 8.94
N ILE A 69 3.66 3.42 8.11
CA ILE A 69 3.73 3.26 6.65
C ILE A 69 4.24 4.58 6.05
N ARG A 70 5.42 4.55 5.42
CA ARG A 70 6.00 5.69 4.70
C ARG A 70 5.73 5.59 3.20
N TYR A 71 5.51 6.72 2.56
CA TYR A 71 5.31 6.88 1.12
C TYR A 71 5.95 8.20 0.65
N ALA A 72 5.90 8.50 -0.64
CA ALA A 72 6.76 9.52 -1.27
C ALA A 72 6.72 10.91 -0.61
N ASP A 73 5.56 11.32 -0.10
CA ASP A 73 5.32 12.66 0.44
C ASP A 73 4.86 12.67 1.91
N GLY A 74 4.97 11.54 2.62
CA GLY A 74 4.57 11.49 4.02
C GLY A 74 4.60 10.11 4.66
N PHE A 75 3.91 10.02 5.79
CA PHE A 75 3.78 8.79 6.54
C PHE A 75 2.45 8.72 7.28
N TYR A 76 2.01 7.49 7.55
CA TYR A 76 0.90 7.20 8.43
C TYR A 76 1.39 6.40 9.64
N GLU A 77 1.27 6.98 10.83
CA GLU A 77 1.61 6.31 12.07
C GLU A 77 0.47 5.38 12.51
N ILE A 78 0.81 4.13 12.79
CA ILE A 78 -0.11 3.11 13.27
C ILE A 78 -0.06 3.14 14.79
N PRO A 79 -1.21 3.33 15.48
CA PRO A 79 -1.24 3.37 16.94
C PRO A 79 -0.64 2.11 17.55
N ALA A 80 0.45 2.26 18.30
CA ALA A 80 1.09 1.17 19.03
C ALA A 80 0.23 0.78 20.24
N THR A 81 -0.25 -0.46 20.26
CA THR A 81 -1.06 -1.00 21.36
C THR A 81 -0.76 -2.48 21.58
N HIS A 82 -0.72 -2.87 22.86
CA HIS A 82 -0.54 -4.27 23.27
C HIS A 82 -1.82 -5.10 23.12
N ARG A 83 -2.96 -4.46 22.82
CA ARG A 83 -4.23 -5.14 22.59
C ARG A 83 -4.36 -5.51 21.12
N VAL A 84 -4.34 -6.81 20.83
CA VAL A 84 -4.43 -7.34 19.46
C VAL A 84 -5.62 -6.76 18.68
N GLY A 85 -6.79 -6.59 19.31
CA GLY A 85 -7.97 -6.02 18.65
C GLY A 85 -7.76 -4.58 18.17
N ASP A 86 -7.23 -3.71 19.04
CA ASP A 86 -7.00 -2.30 18.72
C ASP A 86 -5.87 -2.16 17.70
N PHE A 87 -4.88 -3.05 17.78
CA PHE A 87 -3.80 -3.16 16.82
C PHE A 87 -4.35 -3.47 15.42
N MET A 88 -5.18 -4.51 15.29
CA MET A 88 -5.80 -4.88 14.00
C MET A 88 -6.67 -3.77 13.41
N ILE A 89 -7.39 -3.02 14.25
CA ILE A 89 -8.17 -1.84 13.80
C ILE A 89 -7.24 -0.76 13.27
N GLY A 90 -6.19 -0.41 14.01
CA GLY A 90 -5.20 0.58 13.59
C GLY A 90 -4.55 0.21 12.25
N TRP A 91 -4.23 -1.06 12.04
CA TRP A 91 -3.71 -1.58 10.77
C TRP A 91 -4.71 -1.48 9.62
N GLY A 92 -5.94 -1.91 9.84
CA GLY A 92 -6.99 -1.85 8.82
C GLY A 92 -7.21 -0.41 8.34
N LEU A 93 -7.24 0.54 9.28
CA LEU A 93 -7.36 1.96 8.97
C LEU A 93 -6.14 2.50 8.23
N ALA A 94 -4.92 2.15 8.67
CA ALA A 94 -3.69 2.61 8.03
C ALA A 94 -3.59 2.16 6.57
N VAL A 95 -3.85 0.88 6.33
CA VAL A 95 -3.76 0.29 4.99
C VAL A 95 -4.86 0.85 4.09
N ALA A 96 -6.11 0.93 4.57
CA ALA A 96 -7.20 1.52 3.81
C ALA A 96 -6.93 3.00 3.49
N HIS A 97 -6.37 3.75 4.44
CA HIS A 97 -6.01 5.15 4.25
C HIS A 97 -4.96 5.31 3.14
N VAL A 98 -3.88 4.54 3.20
CA VAL A 98 -2.79 4.61 2.21
C VAL A 98 -3.28 4.21 0.82
N ILE A 99 -4.00 3.09 0.69
CA ILE A 99 -4.54 2.62 -0.59
C ILE A 99 -5.46 3.68 -1.21
N LYS A 100 -6.40 4.20 -0.41
CA LYS A 100 -7.35 5.22 -0.87
C LYS A 100 -6.62 6.46 -1.37
N ARG A 101 -5.65 6.96 -0.59
CA ARG A 101 -4.93 8.19 -0.94
C ARG A 101 -4.09 8.05 -2.20
N ILE A 102 -3.43 6.90 -2.38
CA ILE A 102 -2.68 6.60 -3.61
C ILE A 102 -3.65 6.49 -4.80
N ALA A 103 -4.75 5.77 -4.63
CA ALA A 103 -5.75 5.61 -5.68
C ALA A 103 -6.36 6.96 -6.12
N GLU A 104 -6.64 7.86 -5.18
CA GLU A 104 -7.14 9.21 -5.46
C GLU A 104 -6.08 10.14 -6.07
N GLY A 105 -4.81 9.74 -6.13
CA GLY A 105 -3.72 10.57 -6.65
C GLY A 105 -3.30 11.70 -5.70
N THR A 106 -3.65 11.59 -4.42
CA THR A 106 -3.30 12.57 -3.36
C THR A 106 -1.94 12.30 -2.71
N ILE A 107 -1.25 11.26 -3.16
CA ILE A 107 0.12 10.89 -2.82
C ILE A 107 0.90 10.78 -4.12
N SER A 108 2.07 11.42 -4.18
CA SER A 108 2.93 11.45 -5.36
C SER A 108 3.49 10.05 -5.67
N GLU A 109 3.43 9.59 -6.94
CA GLU A 109 4.03 8.32 -7.35
C GLU A 109 5.56 8.42 -7.17
N GLY A 110 6.14 7.53 -6.35
CA GLY A 110 7.59 7.35 -6.31
C GLY A 110 8.07 6.94 -7.70
N GLY A 111 9.06 7.66 -8.23
CA GLY A 111 9.47 7.60 -9.64
C GLY A 111 9.72 6.20 -10.22
N ASP A 112 9.67 6.18 -11.56
CA ASP A 112 9.67 5.05 -12.49
C ASP A 112 10.32 3.76 -11.94
N PRO A 113 9.52 2.71 -11.63
CA PRO A 113 10.04 1.46 -11.08
C PRO A 113 10.79 0.62 -12.13
N CYS A 114 10.71 0.96 -13.42
CA CYS A 114 11.33 0.22 -14.51
C CYS A 114 12.27 1.12 -15.31
N GLY A 115 13.47 1.34 -14.78
CA GLY A 115 14.57 1.78 -15.62
C GLY A 115 14.76 0.77 -16.77
N SER A 116 14.55 1.22 -18.00
CA SER A 116 15.10 0.61 -19.20
C SER A 116 15.71 1.73 -20.06
N PRO A 117 16.81 1.47 -20.79
CA PRO A 117 17.53 2.50 -21.55
C PRO A 117 16.68 3.15 -22.66
#